data_AF-A0A3P1ZXE4-F1
#
_entry.id   AF-A0A3P1ZXE4-F1
#
_cell.length_a   1.000
_cell.length_b   1.000
_cell.length_c   1.000
_cell.angle_alpha   90.00
_cell.angle_beta   90.00
_cell.angle_gamma   90.00
#
_symmetry.space_group_name_H-M   'P 1'
#
loop_
_entity.id
_entity.type
_entity.pdbx_description
1 polymer ?
#
loop_
_entity_poly.entity_id
_entity_poly.type
_entity_poly.pdbx_seq_one_letter_code
_entity_poly.pdbx_strand_id
1 'polypeptide(L)'
;YQEQDPNKVRHYLQQLAQLTRRSDYQTVYLDETGFDTCLSRPYGCCPKGQVLKAKISGKGYQRISLVTAQIGNKLIAPMTYRHTMTAALFEAWFERCLLPALDRKSVIILDNAR
;
A
#
# COMPACT_ATOMS: atom_id res chain seq x y z
N TYR A 1 -1.03 15.27 -13.83
CA TYR A 1 -0.46 15.40 -12.48
C TYR A 1 -0.83 16.77 -11.96
N GLN A 2 -1.71 16.85 -10.97
CA GLN A 2 -1.88 18.11 -10.24
C GLN A 2 -0.62 18.31 -9.40
N GLU A 3 0.10 19.39 -9.65
CA GLU A 3 1.22 19.78 -8.81
C GLU A 3 0.71 19.99 -7.38
N GLN A 4 1.48 19.44 -6.43
CA GLN A 4 1.18 19.51 -5.02
C GLN A 4 1.17 20.97 -4.57
N ASP A 5 0.08 21.46 -3.99
CA ASP A 5 0.00 22.84 -3.50
C ASP A 5 0.94 23.02 -2.29
N PRO A 6 2.04 23.79 -2.43
CA PRO A 6 3.08 23.88 -1.41
C PRO A 6 2.56 24.52 -0.11
N ASN A 7 1.53 25.37 -0.19
CA ASN A 7 0.93 25.99 0.99
C ASN A 7 0.15 24.97 1.82
N LYS A 8 -0.63 24.09 1.16
CA LYS A 8 -1.36 23.00 1.83
C LYS A 8 -0.40 22.02 2.48
N VAL A 9 0.69 21.68 1.81
CA VAL A 9 1.74 20.80 2.38
C VAL A 9 2.35 21.44 3.61
N ARG A 10 2.75 22.71 3.53
CA ARG A 10 3.36 23.42 4.65
C ARG A 10 2.40 23.49 5.85
N HIS A 11 1.14 23.80 5.61
CA HIS A 11 0.12 23.84 6.65
C HIS A 11 -0.07 22.46 7.30
N TYR A 12 -0.18 21.40 6.50
CA TYR A 12 -0.30 20.02 6.98
C TYR A 12 0.90 19.60 7.84
N LEU A 13 2.12 19.87 7.38
CA LEU A 13 3.34 19.55 8.12
C LEU A 13 3.42 20.32 9.45
N GLN A 14 2.97 21.58 9.48
CA GLN A 14 2.89 22.36 10.72
C GLN A 14 1.88 21.76 11.71
N GLN A 15 0.70 21.36 11.24
CA GLN A 15 -0.31 20.71 12.08
C GLN A 15 0.19 19.36 12.63
N LEU A 16 0.78 18.54 11.77
CA LEU A 16 1.35 17.25 12.15
C LEU A 16 2.46 17.42 13.19
N ALA A 17 3.35 18.39 13.00
CA ALA A 17 4.41 18.70 13.96
C ALA A 17 3.86 19.19 15.32
N GLN A 18 2.76 19.94 15.34
CA GLN A 18 2.11 20.34 16.58
C GLN A 18 1.50 19.15 17.32
N LEU A 19 0.88 18.23 16.59
CA LEU A 19 0.27 17.02 17.15
C LEU A 19 1.34 16.08 17.71
N THR A 20 2.39 15.77 16.95
CA THR A 20 3.46 14.87 17.41
C THR A 20 4.31 15.47 18.52
N ARG A 21 4.47 16.79 18.59
CA ARG A 21 5.25 17.46 19.64
C ARG A 21 4.50 17.59 20.97
N ARG A 22 3.17 17.68 20.94
CA ARG A 22 2.34 17.83 22.16
C ARG A 22 1.94 16.52 22.81
N SER A 23 2.28 15.37 22.24
CA SER A 23 1.64 14.13 22.63
C SER A 23 2.52 12.90 22.66
N ASP A 24 2.14 11.97 23.53
CA ASP A 24 2.64 10.59 23.56
C ASP A 24 2.01 9.73 22.43
N TYR A 25 1.38 10.36 21.42
CA TYR A 25 0.72 9.64 20.33
C TYR A 25 1.75 9.09 19.34
N GLN A 26 1.53 7.85 18.91
CA GLN A 26 2.33 7.17 17.91
C GLN A 26 1.82 7.48 16.51
N THR A 27 2.71 7.88 15.60
CA THR A 27 2.32 8.14 14.20
C THR A 27 2.24 6.82 13.42
N VAL A 28 1.09 6.60 12.77
CA VAL A 28 0.81 5.42 11.95
C VAL A 28 0.49 5.88 10.54
N TYR A 29 1.29 5.45 9.58
CA TYR A 29 1.06 5.73 8.16
C TYR A 29 0.36 4.55 7.51
N LEU A 30 -0.72 4.81 6.78
CA LEU A 30 -1.44 3.80 6.00
C LEU A 30 -1.08 3.98 4.53
N ASP A 31 -0.81 2.87 3.85
CA ASP A 31 -0.57 2.89 2.41
C ASP A 31 -1.09 1.62 1.73
N GLU A 32 -1.44 1.76 0.45
CA GLU A 32 -1.80 0.67 -0.44
C GLU A 32 -0.77 0.55 -1.58
N THR A 33 -0.24 -0.65 -1.78
CA THR A 33 0.63 -0.95 -2.91
C THR A 33 0.08 -2.08 -3.77
N GLY A 34 0.08 -1.89 -5.08
CA GLY A 34 -0.37 -2.88 -6.06
C GLY A 34 0.80 -3.63 -6.69
N PHE A 35 0.75 -4.96 -6.65
CA PHE A 35 1.67 -5.85 -7.33
C PHE A 35 1.01 -6.47 -8.57
N ASP A 36 1.47 -6.07 -9.75
CA ASP A 36 1.01 -6.66 -11.01
C ASP A 36 1.88 -7.86 -11.38
N THR A 37 1.30 -9.05 -11.34
CA THR A 37 1.97 -10.28 -11.77
C THR A 37 1.63 -10.56 -13.22
N CYS A 38 2.66 -10.59 -14.07
CA CYS A 38 2.53 -11.02 -15.46
C CYS A 38 2.33 -12.55 -15.49
N LEU A 39 1.23 -13.02 -16.08
CA LEU A 39 0.92 -14.45 -16.19
C LEU A 39 1.69 -15.15 -17.33
N SER A 40 2.58 -14.43 -18.02
CA SER A 40 3.45 -15.02 -19.03
C SER A 40 4.52 -15.90 -18.38
N ARG A 41 4.90 -16.98 -19.08
CA ARG A 41 5.97 -17.87 -18.63
C ARG A 41 7.32 -17.19 -18.88
N PRO A 42 8.11 -16.84 -17.85
CA PRO A 42 9.41 -16.20 -18.04
C PRO A 42 10.48 -17.15 -18.58
N TYR A 43 10.26 -18.47 -18.42
CA TYR A 43 11.20 -19.51 -18.83
C TYR A 43 10.49 -20.61 -19.61
N GLY A 44 11.25 -21.29 -20.48
CA GLY A 44 10.83 -22.51 -21.14
C GLY A 44 12.05 -23.35 -21.51
N CYS A 45 11.82 -24.62 -21.82
CA CYS A 45 12.89 -25.56 -22.12
C CYS A 45 13.17 -25.57 -23.63
N CYS A 46 14.45 -25.49 -24.00
CA CYS A 46 14.93 -25.70 -25.37
C CYS A 46 16.30 -26.40 -25.32
N PRO A 47 16.72 -27.05 -26.42
CA PRO A 47 18.06 -27.64 -26.51
C PRO A 47 19.16 -26.60 -26.27
N LYS A 48 20.25 -27.04 -25.65
CA LYS A 48 21.39 -26.17 -25.32
C LYS A 48 21.93 -25.50 -26.59
N GLY A 49 22.04 -24.17 -26.56
CA GLY A 49 22.50 -23.35 -27.69
C GLY A 49 21.41 -22.87 -28.64
N GLN A 50 20.13 -23.19 -28.39
CA GLN A 50 19.01 -22.68 -29.19
C GLN A 50 18.29 -21.53 -28.47
N VAL A 51 17.80 -20.56 -29.24
CA VAL A 51 16.95 -19.48 -28.72
C VAL A 51 15.50 -19.95 -28.74
N LEU A 52 14.88 -19.99 -27.56
CA LEU A 52 13.45 -20.26 -27.45
C LEU A 52 12.65 -19.04 -27.93
N LYS A 53 12.01 -19.16 -29.09
CA LYS A 53 11.04 -18.17 -29.58
C LYS A 53 9.64 -18.59 -29.16
N ALA A 54 9.04 -17.86 -28.22
CA ALA A 54 7.67 -18.07 -27.78
C ALA A 54 6.80 -16.88 -28.16
N LYS A 55 5.60 -17.15 -28.69
CA LYS A 55 4.58 -16.13 -28.91
C LYS A 55 3.71 -16.03 -27.65
N ILE A 56 3.77 -14.89 -26.96
CA ILE A 56 2.85 -14.60 -25.85
C ILE A 56 1.61 -13.93 -26.46
N SER A 57 0.48 -14.64 -26.48
CA SER A 57 -0.80 -14.08 -26.91
C SER A 57 -1.51 -13.45 -25.72
N GLY A 58 -1.84 -12.17 -25.84
CA GLY A 58 -2.54 -11.41 -24.80
C GLY A 58 -1.63 -10.92 -23.68
N LYS A 59 -2.23 -10.12 -22.78
CA LYS A 59 -1.61 -9.56 -21.60
C LYS A 59 -2.39 -10.06 -20.39
N GLY A 60 -2.12 -11.30 -19.98
CA GLY A 60 -2.66 -11.83 -18.74
C GLY A 60 -1.94 -11.17 -17.57
N TYR A 61 -2.61 -10.28 -16.85
CA TYR A 61 -2.10 -9.71 -15.61
C TYR A 61 -3.02 -10.12 -14.47
N GLN A 62 -2.41 -10.48 -13.34
CA GLN A 62 -3.11 -10.64 -12.09
C GLN A 62 -2.56 -9.64 -11.10
N ARG A 63 -3.41 -8.70 -10.66
CA ARG A 63 -3.07 -7.73 -9.63
C ARG A 63 -3.34 -8.31 -8.24
N ILE A 64 -2.39 -8.12 -7.34
CA ILE A 64 -2.55 -8.33 -5.90
C ILE A 64 -2.23 -7.00 -5.24
N SER A 65 -3.21 -6.38 -4.59
CA SER A 65 -2.97 -5.22 -3.76
C SER A 65 -2.63 -5.66 -2.33
N LEU A 66 -1.78 -4.89 -1.67
CA LEU A 66 -1.41 -5.01 -0.26
C LEU A 66 -1.77 -3.69 0.41
N VAL A 67 -2.55 -3.77 1.48
CA VAL A 67 -2.74 -2.66 2.41
C VAL A 67 -1.96 -2.96 3.69
N THR A 68 -1.25 -1.96 4.20
CA THR A 68 -0.46 -2.09 5.42
C THR A 68 -0.40 -0.77 6.17
N ALA A 69 -0.23 -0.84 7.48
CA ALA A 69 0.17 0.29 8.29
C ALA A 69 1.68 0.25 8.56
N GLN A 70 2.29 1.41 8.75
CA GLN A 70 3.68 1.56 9.12
C GLN A 70 3.80 2.43 10.37
N ILE A 71 4.57 1.93 11.33
CA ILE A 71 4.93 2.61 12.56
C ILE A 71 6.45 2.68 12.65
N GLY A 72 7.01 3.87 12.52
CA GLY A 72 8.46 4.05 12.41
C GLY A 72 8.99 3.18 11.26
N ASN A 73 9.81 2.17 11.57
CA ASN A 73 10.37 1.25 10.58
C ASN A 73 9.68 -0.14 10.56
N LYS A 74 8.55 -0.31 11.25
CA LYS A 74 7.83 -1.58 11.34
C LYS A 74 6.51 -1.52 10.57
N LEU A 75 6.25 -2.53 9.75
CA LEU A 75 4.95 -2.74 9.13
C LEU A 75 4.05 -3.54 10.06
N ILE A 76 2.78 -3.15 10.14
CA ILE A 76 1.74 -3.80 10.94
C ILE A 76 0.47 -3.99 10.12
N ALA A 77 -0.36 -4.95 10.55
CA ALA A 77 -1.64 -5.28 9.91
C ALA A 77 -1.58 -5.47 8.37
N PRO A 78 -0.58 -6.16 7.79
CA PRO A 78 -0.54 -6.38 6.34
C PRO A 78 -1.70 -7.26 5.89
N MET A 79 -2.41 -6.85 4.83
CA MET A 79 -3.45 -7.66 4.20
C MET A 79 -3.36 -7.56 2.69
N THR A 80 -3.28 -8.73 2.03
CA THR A 80 -3.32 -8.82 0.57
C THR A 80 -4.72 -9.14 0.07
N TYR A 81 -5.11 -8.54 -1.05
CA TYR A 81 -6.39 -8.79 -1.72
C TYR A 81 -6.23 -8.64 -3.25
N ARG A 82 -7.13 -9.23 -4.04
CA ARG A 82 -7.00 -9.29 -5.51
C ARG A 82 -7.93 -8.33 -6.26
N HIS A 83 -8.89 -7.77 -5.55
CA HIS A 83 -9.94 -6.91 -6.10
C HIS A 83 -9.59 -5.43 -5.89
N THR A 84 -10.46 -4.52 -6.31
CA THR A 84 -10.33 -3.10 -5.96
C THR A 84 -10.59 -2.88 -4.47
N MET A 85 -9.88 -1.96 -3.84
CA MET A 85 -10.20 -1.52 -2.49
C MET A 85 -11.60 -0.88 -2.49
N THR A 86 -12.50 -1.41 -1.67
CA THR A 86 -13.80 -0.78 -1.42
C THR A 86 -13.82 -0.23 0.00
N ALA A 87 -14.67 0.76 0.26
CA ALA A 87 -14.83 1.32 1.61
C ALA A 87 -15.14 0.22 2.64
N ALA A 88 -16.05 -0.71 2.31
CA ALA A 88 -16.39 -1.83 3.19
C ALA A 88 -15.20 -2.79 3.46
N LEU A 89 -14.35 -3.04 2.46
CA LEU A 89 -13.15 -3.87 2.64
C LEU A 89 -12.12 -3.15 3.52
N PHE A 90 -11.93 -1.85 3.30
CA PHE A 90 -11.06 -1.02 4.11
C PHE A 90 -11.54 -0.94 5.56
N GLU A 91 -12.82 -0.67 5.79
CA GLU A 91 -13.43 -0.62 7.13
C GLU A 91 -13.27 -1.96 7.86
N ALA A 92 -13.56 -3.07 7.19
CA ALA A 92 -13.39 -4.40 7.78
C ALA A 92 -11.93 -4.68 8.14
N TRP A 93 -10.97 -4.30 7.30
CA TRP A 93 -9.55 -4.42 7.60
C TRP A 93 -9.13 -3.48 8.73
N PHE A 94 -9.61 -2.24 8.72
CA PHE A 94 -9.31 -1.24 9.72
C PHE A 94 -9.75 -1.73 11.10
N GLU A 95 -10.99 -2.20 11.23
CA GLU A 95 -11.54 -2.69 12.48
C GLU A 95 -10.90 -4.00 12.95
N ARG A 96 -10.68 -4.96 12.03
CA ARG A 96 -10.26 -6.33 12.40
C ARG A 96 -8.76 -6.54 12.44
N CYS A 97 -8.00 -5.74 11.70
CA CYS A 97 -6.54 -5.92 11.57
C CYS A 97 -5.78 -4.73 12.17
N LEU A 98 -6.17 -3.49 11.84
CA LEU A 98 -5.43 -2.32 12.29
C LEU A 98 -5.70 -1.99 13.75
N LEU A 99 -6.97 -1.82 14.16
CA LEU A 99 -7.31 -1.45 15.54
C LEU A 99 -6.73 -2.40 16.59
N PRO A 100 -6.77 -3.74 16.44
CA PRO A 100 -6.19 -4.65 17.42
C PRO A 100 -4.66 -4.63 17.45
N ALA A 101 -4.01 -4.14 16.38
CA ALA A 101 -2.56 -4.02 16.31
C ALA A 101 -2.03 -2.72 16.94
N LEU A 102 -2.90 -1.78 17.31
CA LEU A 102 -2.54 -0.53 17.97
C LEU A 102 -2.59 -0.71 19.49
N ASP A 103 -1.43 -0.70 20.12
CA ASP A 103 -1.22 -0.87 21.56
C ASP A 103 -1.29 0.46 22.33
N ARG A 104 -1.04 1.57 21.64
CA ARG A 104 -0.96 2.91 22.20
C ARG A 104 -1.85 3.86 21.43
N LYS A 105 -2.18 4.97 22.10
CA LYS A 105 -2.87 6.06 21.44
C LYS A 105 -2.08 6.49 20.20
N SER A 106 -2.74 6.51 19.05
CA SER A 106 -2.08 6.67 17.75
C SER A 106 -2.74 7.75 16.92
N VAL A 107 -1.94 8.47 16.13
CA VAL A 107 -2.40 9.36 15.07
C VAL A 107 -2.24 8.62 13.75
N ILE A 108 -3.36 8.41 13.07
CA ILE A 108 -3.40 7.70 11.80
C ILE A 108 -3.35 8.72 10.66
N ILE A 109 -2.45 8.49 9.71
CA ILE A 109 -2.26 9.29 8.51
C ILE A 109 -2.61 8.41 7.32
N LEU A 110 -3.60 8.86 6.55
CA LEU A 110 -4.07 8.23 5.33
C LEU A 110 -4.00 9.26 4.20
N ASP A 111 -3.85 8.79 2.97
CA ASP A 111 -4.05 9.64 1.80
C ASP A 111 -5.53 10.06 1.68
N ASN A 112 -5.76 11.19 1.02
CA ASN A 112 -7.11 11.67 0.77
C ASN A 112 -7.65 11.03 -0.52
N ALA A 113 -7.89 9.72 -0.46
CA ALA A 113 -8.56 8.99 -1.53
C ALA A 113 -10.05 9.36 -1.58
N ARG A 114 -10.63 9.38 -2.79
CA ARG A 114 -12.05 9.66 -3.03
C ARG A 114 -12.87 8.38 -3.13
#